data_AF-A0A0S3SMY0-F1
#
_entry.id   AF-A0A0S3SMY0-F1
#
_cell.length_a   1.000
_cell.length_b   1.000
_cell.length_c   1.000
_cell.angle_alpha   90.00
_cell.angle_beta   90.00
_cell.angle_gamma   90.00
#
_symmetry.space_group_name_H-M   'P 1'
#
loop_
_entity.id
_entity.type
_entity.pdbx_description
1 polymer ?
#
loop_
_entity_poly.entity_id
_entity_poly.type
_entity_poly.pdbx_seq_one_letter_code
_entity_poly.pdbx_strand_id
1 'polypeptide(L)'
;MLPSLGAGLDFFNAANSNTQKEQVEKLLEDLTPPPSCIVSDMCLHYTATIATRFNIPSISFLGQSCFSLFCMYSLGKSRLLSGITSNTEYFVLPGLPDKVEMTKAQLPAQKTDAEWRKFYARTGAAEGVSYGVVMNSFEELEADYASAYKKARKGRVWCIGPVSLSNFEIGSQIKP
;
A
#
# COMPACT_ATOMS: atom_id res chain seq x y z
N MET A 1 15.10 13.79 -3.90
CA MET A 1 15.28 12.40 -4.40
C MET A 1 16.12 11.65 -3.38
N LEU A 2 15.85 10.37 -3.12
CA LEU A 2 16.71 9.55 -2.26
C LEU A 2 18.09 9.36 -2.92
N PRO A 3 19.18 9.31 -2.15
CA PRO A 3 20.53 9.16 -2.71
C PRO A 3 20.76 7.78 -3.34
N SER A 4 20.02 6.75 -2.92
CA SER A 4 20.00 5.42 -3.54
C SER A 4 18.76 4.64 -3.08
N LEU A 5 18.46 3.52 -3.76
CA LEU A 5 17.44 2.55 -3.30
C LEU A 5 17.79 1.94 -1.94
N GLY A 6 19.09 1.84 -1.60
CA GLY A 6 19.55 1.33 -0.32
C GLY A 6 19.15 2.22 0.86
N ALA A 7 18.97 3.52 0.64
CA ALA A 7 18.53 4.47 1.66
C ALA A 7 17.01 4.44 1.94
N GLY A 8 16.26 3.59 1.24
CA GLY A 8 14.80 3.53 1.37
C GLY A 8 14.32 3.16 2.78
N LEU A 9 14.98 2.19 3.42
CA LEU A 9 14.58 1.77 4.77
C LEU A 9 14.83 2.85 5.81
N ASP A 10 15.99 3.52 5.74
CA ASP A 10 16.34 4.62 6.64
C ASP A 10 15.35 5.78 6.49
N PHE A 11 14.99 6.10 5.26
CA PHE A 11 13.95 7.10 4.97
C PHE A 11 12.62 6.73 5.62
N PHE A 12 12.13 5.49 5.42
CA PHE A 12 10.85 5.08 6.01
C PHE A 12 10.90 4.97 7.53
N ASN A 13 12.02 4.54 8.10
CA ASN A 13 12.21 4.53 9.55
C ASN A 13 12.19 5.95 10.13
N ALA A 14 12.86 6.90 9.48
CA ALA A 14 12.81 8.31 9.87
C ALA A 14 11.41 8.91 9.72
N ALA A 15 10.71 8.59 8.62
CA ALA A 15 9.34 9.03 8.37
C ALA A 15 8.34 8.44 9.37
N ASN A 16 8.60 7.25 9.91
CA ASN A 16 7.81 6.61 10.97
C ASN A 16 8.36 6.85 12.38
N SER A 17 9.27 7.82 12.56
CA SER A 17 9.81 8.17 13.88
C SER A 17 8.73 8.75 14.81
N ASN A 18 8.96 8.63 16.12
CA ASN A 18 8.07 9.23 17.12
C ASN A 18 7.94 10.75 16.94
N THR A 19 9.01 11.43 16.52
CA THR A 19 8.99 12.87 16.25
C THR A 19 7.99 13.23 15.16
N GLN A 20 7.96 12.48 14.05
CA GLN A 20 6.98 12.72 12.98
C GLN A 20 5.55 12.43 13.45
N LYS A 21 5.37 11.35 14.20
CA LYS A 21 4.08 11.00 14.80
C LYS A 21 3.55 12.14 15.69
N GLU A 22 4.36 12.63 16.63
CA GLU A 22 3.99 13.70 17.56
C GLU A 22 3.65 15.01 16.82
N GLN A 23 4.40 15.35 15.77
CA GLN A 23 4.11 16.52 14.94
C GLN A 23 2.76 16.43 14.23
N VAL A 24 2.43 15.26 13.67
CA VAL A 24 1.13 15.04 13.02
C VAL A 24 -0.01 15.01 14.05
N GLU A 25 0.20 14.39 15.22
CA GLU A 25 -0.81 14.41 16.29
C GLU A 25 -1.12 15.83 16.75
N LYS A 26 -0.10 16.65 16.98
CA LYS A 26 -0.29 18.05 17.36
C LYS A 26 -1.00 18.86 16.26
N LEU A 27 -0.62 18.66 14.99
CA LEU A 27 -1.29 19.32 13.88
C LEU A 27 -2.79 18.99 13.86
N LEU A 28 -3.16 17.73 14.09
CA LEU A 28 -4.56 17.32 14.13
C LEU A 28 -5.34 17.95 15.29
N GLU A 29 -4.70 18.20 16.42
CA GLU A 29 -5.29 18.91 17.57
C GLU A 29 -5.53 20.40 17.29
N ASP A 30 -4.64 21.03 16.51
CA ASP A 30 -4.69 22.45 16.19
C ASP A 30 -5.64 22.79 15.01
N LEU A 31 -6.00 21.79 14.18
CA LEU A 31 -6.85 22.00 13.00
C LEU A 31 -8.31 22.32 13.36
N THR A 32 -8.82 23.40 12.77
CA THR A 32 -10.23 23.80 12.86
C THR A 32 -10.81 24.04 11.46
N PRO A 33 -11.83 23.28 11.02
CA PRO A 33 -12.49 22.19 11.74
C PRO A 33 -11.59 20.95 11.91
N PRO A 34 -11.88 20.07 12.88
CA PRO A 34 -11.15 18.82 13.02
C PRO A 34 -11.31 17.97 11.75
N PRO A 35 -10.24 17.28 11.32
CA PRO A 35 -10.29 16.46 10.11
C PRO A 35 -11.20 15.26 10.30
N SER A 36 -11.86 14.86 9.21
CA SER A 36 -12.80 13.74 9.20
C SER A 36 -12.16 12.38 8.88
N CYS A 37 -10.93 12.37 8.35
CA CYS A 37 -10.15 11.16 8.04
C CYS A 37 -8.67 11.50 7.83
N ILE A 38 -7.81 10.46 7.77
CA ILE A 38 -6.42 10.58 7.35
C ILE A 38 -6.21 9.75 6.09
N VAL A 39 -5.75 10.39 5.01
CA VAL A 39 -5.27 9.70 3.82
C VAL A 39 -3.74 9.71 3.84
N SER A 40 -3.11 8.53 3.77
CA SER A 40 -1.65 8.42 3.86
C SER A 40 -1.09 7.29 3.02
N ASP A 41 0.17 7.41 2.62
CA ASP A 41 0.91 6.30 2.01
C ASP A 41 0.98 5.09 2.96
N MET A 42 0.87 3.87 2.42
CA MET A 42 0.93 2.62 3.20
C MET A 42 2.23 2.47 4.02
N CYS A 43 3.31 3.10 3.57
CA CYS A 43 4.60 3.05 4.23
C CYS A 43 4.64 3.89 5.52
N LEU A 44 3.67 4.77 5.75
CA LEU A 44 3.54 5.61 6.94
C LEU A 44 2.63 4.95 7.98
N HIS A 45 2.99 3.73 8.41
CA HIS A 45 2.14 2.90 9.26
C HIS A 45 1.73 3.55 10.61
N TYR A 46 2.43 4.59 11.08
CA TYR A 46 2.03 5.34 12.29
C TYR A 46 0.69 6.08 12.15
N THR A 47 0.29 6.45 10.93
CA THR A 47 -0.93 7.24 10.70
C THR A 47 -2.20 6.48 11.06
N ALA A 48 -2.20 5.15 10.91
CA ALA A 48 -3.30 4.29 11.36
C ALA A 48 -3.49 4.34 12.88
N THR A 49 -2.39 4.47 13.64
CA THR A 49 -2.43 4.61 15.11
C THR A 49 -3.01 5.97 15.50
N ILE A 50 -2.59 7.02 14.81
CA ILE A 50 -3.13 8.37 15.00
C ILE A 50 -4.63 8.40 14.68
N ALA A 51 -5.04 7.91 13.51
CA ALA A 51 -6.45 7.87 13.11
C ALA A 51 -7.32 7.16 14.16
N THR A 52 -6.83 6.05 14.73
CA THR A 52 -7.48 5.32 15.82
C THR A 52 -7.61 6.19 17.09
N ARG A 53 -6.55 6.90 17.49
CA ARG A 53 -6.56 7.81 18.65
C ARG A 53 -7.59 8.93 18.50
N PHE A 54 -7.69 9.54 17.31
CA PHE A 54 -8.65 10.62 17.03
C PHE A 54 -10.04 10.10 16.64
N ASN A 55 -10.25 8.78 16.64
CA ASN A 55 -11.50 8.12 16.26
C ASN A 55 -12.00 8.53 14.85
N ILE A 56 -11.07 8.61 13.89
CA ILE A 56 -11.35 8.93 12.49
C ILE A 56 -10.86 7.80 11.56
N PRO A 57 -11.43 7.64 10.36
CA PRO A 57 -10.98 6.64 9.38
C PRO A 57 -9.55 6.91 8.90
N SER A 58 -8.72 5.87 8.89
CA SER A 58 -7.46 5.85 8.12
C SER A 58 -7.70 5.24 6.74
N ILE A 59 -7.29 5.93 5.68
CA ILE A 59 -7.44 5.50 4.29
C ILE A 59 -6.05 5.44 3.67
N SER A 60 -5.68 4.28 3.14
CA SER A 60 -4.38 4.09 2.51
C SER A 60 -4.41 4.61 1.08
N PHE A 61 -3.42 5.40 0.68
CA PHE A 61 -3.20 5.77 -0.72
C PHE A 61 -2.11 4.90 -1.32
N LEU A 62 -2.41 4.25 -2.44
CA LEU A 62 -1.52 3.31 -3.11
C LEU A 62 -1.27 3.74 -4.55
N GLY A 63 0.00 4.00 -4.86
CA GLY A 63 0.47 4.33 -6.20
C GLY A 63 0.77 3.11 -7.10
N GLN A 64 0.49 1.91 -6.61
CA GLN A 64 0.72 0.64 -7.32
C GLN A 64 -0.54 0.17 -8.05
N SER A 65 -0.41 -0.80 -8.97
CA SER A 65 -1.54 -1.45 -9.63
C SER A 65 -2.31 -2.39 -8.70
N CYS A 66 -3.59 -2.63 -8.99
CA CYS A 66 -4.45 -3.59 -8.28
C CYS A 66 -3.85 -4.99 -8.34
N PHE A 67 -3.28 -5.38 -9.49
CA PHE A 67 -2.53 -6.61 -9.66
C PHE A 67 -1.45 -6.79 -8.59
N SER A 68 -0.56 -5.81 -8.47
CA SER A 68 0.58 -5.89 -7.54
C SER A 68 0.12 -5.98 -6.08
N LEU A 69 -0.87 -5.17 -5.71
CA LEU A 69 -1.44 -5.18 -4.36
C LEU A 69 -2.15 -6.49 -4.04
N PHE A 70 -2.89 -7.04 -5.00
CA PHE A 70 -3.59 -8.29 -4.80
C PHE A 70 -2.62 -9.47 -4.68
N CYS A 71 -1.52 -9.47 -5.45
CA CYS A 71 -0.41 -10.41 -5.26
C CYS A 71 0.15 -10.34 -3.83
N MET A 72 0.46 -9.13 -3.33
CA MET A 72 0.96 -8.95 -1.96
C MET A 72 -0.05 -9.39 -0.90
N TYR A 73 -1.33 -9.07 -1.09
CA TYR A 73 -2.41 -9.50 -0.20
C TYR A 73 -2.54 -11.03 -0.16
N SER A 74 -2.51 -11.69 -1.32
CA SER A 74 -2.57 -13.14 -1.43
C SER A 74 -1.37 -13.80 -0.74
N LEU A 75 -0.15 -13.30 -1.00
CA LEU A 75 1.08 -13.77 -0.35
C LEU A 75 1.03 -13.61 1.17
N GLY A 76 0.55 -12.47 1.68
CA GLY A 76 0.46 -12.20 3.12
C GLY A 76 -0.55 -13.09 3.85
N LYS A 77 -1.62 -13.53 3.17
CA LYS A 77 -2.60 -14.48 3.72
C LYS A 77 -2.18 -15.93 3.62
N SER A 78 -1.34 -16.24 2.64
CA SER A 78 -0.99 -17.60 2.32
C SER A 78 0.16 -18.13 3.17
N ARG A 79 0.06 -19.39 3.62
CA ARG A 79 1.20 -20.12 4.21
C ARG A 79 2.06 -20.81 3.17
N LEU A 80 1.83 -20.58 1.87
CA LEU A 80 2.55 -21.29 0.79
C LEU A 80 4.08 -21.17 0.89
N LEU A 81 4.57 -20.00 1.32
CA LEU A 81 6.02 -19.76 1.41
C LEU A 81 6.73 -20.62 2.45
N SER A 82 6.04 -21.20 3.44
CA SER A 82 6.68 -22.05 4.44
C SER A 82 7.00 -23.46 3.91
N GLY A 83 6.31 -23.92 2.86
CA GLY A 83 6.51 -25.26 2.29
C GLY A 83 7.54 -25.32 1.16
N ILE A 84 7.80 -24.19 0.50
CA ILE A 84 8.74 -24.11 -0.62
C ILE A 84 10.15 -23.93 -0.05
N THR A 85 11.11 -24.77 -0.37
CA THR A 85 12.49 -24.64 0.16
C THR A 85 13.45 -24.01 -0.86
N SER A 86 13.19 -24.20 -2.15
CA SER A 86 14.01 -23.66 -3.23
C SER A 86 13.71 -22.20 -3.54
N ASN A 87 14.75 -21.43 -3.85
CA ASN A 87 14.61 -20.04 -4.29
C ASN A 87 14.18 -19.89 -5.75
N THR A 88 14.35 -20.93 -6.57
CA THR A 88 14.13 -20.93 -8.03
C THR A 88 12.94 -21.76 -8.47
N GLU A 89 12.34 -22.52 -7.55
CA GLU A 89 11.13 -23.28 -7.83
C GLU A 89 9.94 -22.33 -8.05
N TYR A 90 9.20 -22.57 -9.13
CA TYR A 90 7.98 -21.84 -9.44
C TYR A 90 6.82 -22.37 -8.61
N PHE A 91 6.02 -21.45 -8.07
CA PHE A 91 4.76 -21.74 -7.41
C PHE A 91 3.67 -20.80 -7.93
N VAL A 92 2.43 -21.28 -7.90
CA VAL A 92 1.25 -20.51 -8.32
C VAL A 92 0.74 -19.67 -7.15
N LEU A 93 0.49 -18.38 -7.39
CA LEU A 93 -0.17 -17.53 -6.41
C LEU A 93 -1.66 -17.90 -6.26
N PRO A 94 -2.16 -18.10 -5.04
CA PRO A 94 -3.51 -18.58 -4.82
C PRO A 94 -4.53 -17.44 -4.93
N GLY A 95 -5.70 -17.74 -5.48
CA GLY A 95 -6.86 -16.85 -5.44
C GLY A 95 -6.80 -15.63 -6.37
N LEU A 96 -5.82 -15.57 -7.28
CA LEU A 96 -5.76 -14.57 -8.34
C LEU A 96 -6.76 -14.91 -9.46
N PRO A 97 -7.24 -13.89 -10.20
CA PRO A 97 -8.02 -14.10 -11.42
C PRO A 97 -7.28 -14.98 -12.45
N ASP A 98 -5.98 -14.73 -12.64
CA ASP A 98 -5.13 -15.48 -13.56
C ASP A 98 -4.17 -16.43 -12.84
N LYS A 99 -3.69 -17.44 -13.58
CA LYS A 99 -2.57 -18.26 -13.15
C LYS A 99 -1.27 -17.45 -13.20
N VAL A 100 -0.87 -16.90 -12.06
CA VAL A 100 0.42 -16.22 -11.91
C VAL A 100 1.41 -17.14 -11.20
N GLU A 101 2.54 -17.39 -11.85
CA GLU A 101 3.64 -18.18 -11.31
C GLU A 101 4.80 -17.27 -10.89
N MET A 102 5.37 -17.54 -9.72
CA MET A 102 6.49 -16.80 -9.17
C MET A 102 7.50 -17.74 -8.53
N THR A 103 8.72 -17.26 -8.38
CA THR A 103 9.77 -17.90 -7.56
C THR A 103 10.00 -17.09 -6.29
N LYS A 104 10.56 -17.72 -5.27
CA LYS A 104 10.90 -17.01 -4.02
C LYS A 104 11.89 -15.87 -4.26
N ALA A 105 12.81 -16.01 -5.22
CA ALA A 105 13.77 -14.97 -5.58
C ALA A 105 13.13 -13.70 -6.17
N GLN A 106 11.90 -13.77 -6.66
CA GLN A 106 11.14 -12.62 -7.17
C GLN A 106 10.35 -11.88 -6.07
N LEU A 107 10.30 -12.42 -4.85
CA LEU A 107 9.57 -11.79 -3.76
C LEU A 107 10.35 -10.62 -3.14
N PRO A 108 9.68 -9.50 -2.82
CA PRO A 108 10.34 -8.34 -2.19
C PRO A 108 11.04 -8.71 -0.87
N ALA A 109 10.42 -9.58 -0.06
CA ALA A 109 10.86 -9.89 1.31
C ALA A 109 12.05 -10.86 1.44
N GLN A 110 12.42 -11.57 0.36
CA GLN A 110 13.53 -12.55 0.39
C GLN A 110 14.88 -11.88 0.18
N LYS A 111 14.93 -10.78 -0.57
CA LYS A 111 16.15 -9.98 -0.79
C LYS A 111 16.47 -9.03 0.35
N THR A 112 15.61 -8.95 1.35
CA THR A 112 15.64 -7.89 2.36
C THR A 112 15.95 -8.42 3.75
N ASP A 113 16.84 -7.71 4.46
CA ASP A 113 17.25 -7.96 5.85
C ASP A 113 16.06 -8.02 6.84
N ALA A 114 16.28 -8.55 8.05
CA ALA A 114 15.31 -8.67 9.13
C ALA A 114 14.54 -7.35 9.41
N GLU A 115 15.20 -6.21 9.27
CA GLU A 115 14.57 -4.89 9.49
C GLU A 115 13.50 -4.56 8.45
N TRP A 116 13.71 -4.92 7.18
CA TRP A 116 12.66 -4.77 6.15
C TRP A 116 11.47 -5.69 6.41
N ARG A 117 11.70 -6.91 6.91
CA ARG A 117 10.59 -7.83 7.25
C ARG A 117 9.74 -7.24 8.38
N LYS A 118 10.40 -6.63 9.38
CA LYS A 118 9.73 -5.92 10.47
C LYS A 118 8.95 -4.70 9.97
N PHE A 119 9.53 -3.94 9.04
CA PHE A 119 8.85 -2.83 8.37
C PHE A 119 7.58 -3.30 7.64
N TYR A 120 7.70 -4.29 6.75
CA TYR A 120 6.54 -4.85 6.03
C TYR A 120 5.48 -5.44 6.94
N ALA A 121 5.87 -6.06 8.06
CA ALA A 121 4.92 -6.55 9.06
C ALA A 121 4.11 -5.40 9.70
N ARG A 122 4.75 -4.26 10.00
CA ARG A 122 4.07 -3.06 10.52
C ARG A 122 3.14 -2.44 9.49
N THR A 123 3.60 -2.30 8.24
CA THR A 123 2.76 -1.83 7.13
C THR A 123 1.56 -2.75 6.92
N GLY A 124 1.76 -4.07 6.86
CA GLY A 124 0.66 -5.03 6.71
C GLY A 124 -0.35 -4.98 7.86
N ALA A 125 0.11 -4.78 9.10
CA ALA A 125 -0.77 -4.59 10.25
C ALA A 125 -1.59 -3.30 10.17
N ALA A 126 -0.97 -2.18 9.77
CA ALA A 126 -1.65 -0.90 9.56
C ALA A 126 -2.68 -0.99 8.42
N GLU A 127 -2.32 -1.60 7.30
CA GLU A 127 -3.24 -1.88 6.19
C GLU A 127 -4.41 -2.78 6.62
N GLY A 128 -4.17 -3.73 7.52
CA GLY A 128 -5.20 -4.62 8.06
C GLY A 128 -6.30 -3.89 8.85
N VAL A 129 -5.97 -2.76 9.48
CA VAL A 129 -6.91 -1.95 10.28
C VAL A 129 -7.39 -0.69 9.55
N SER A 130 -6.83 -0.34 8.40
CA SER A 130 -7.27 0.82 7.62
C SER A 130 -8.73 0.65 7.16
N TYR A 131 -9.46 1.75 7.12
CA TYR A 131 -10.86 1.80 6.71
C TYR A 131 -11.04 1.36 5.26
N GLY A 132 -10.15 1.80 4.38
CA GLY A 132 -10.21 1.53 2.96
C GLY A 132 -8.96 1.98 2.22
N VAL A 133 -9.00 1.86 0.90
CA VAL A 133 -7.84 2.10 0.03
C VAL A 133 -8.25 2.96 -1.16
N VAL A 134 -7.49 4.02 -1.40
CA VAL A 134 -7.55 4.83 -2.61
C VAL A 134 -6.39 4.46 -3.51
N MET A 135 -6.68 4.21 -4.78
CA MET A 135 -5.71 3.74 -5.75
C MET A 135 -5.54 4.73 -6.89
N ASN A 136 -4.28 4.98 -7.25
CA ASN A 136 -3.94 5.67 -8.49
C ASN A 136 -3.97 4.69 -9.69
N SER A 137 -5.15 4.14 -9.95
CA SER A 137 -5.48 3.27 -11.09
C SER A 137 -6.94 3.53 -11.48
N PHE A 138 -7.40 2.97 -12.60
CA PHE A 138 -8.80 3.01 -13.04
C PHE A 138 -9.34 1.60 -13.27
N GLU A 139 -10.62 1.36 -13.04
CA GLU A 139 -11.19 0.01 -13.00
C GLU A 139 -11.03 -0.72 -14.34
N GLU A 140 -11.16 -0.01 -15.47
CA GLU A 140 -11.07 -0.58 -16.82
C GLU A 140 -9.66 -1.07 -17.19
N LEU A 141 -8.61 -0.61 -16.50
CA LEU A 141 -7.24 -1.04 -16.76
C LEU A 141 -7.01 -2.51 -16.36
N GLU A 142 -7.66 -2.94 -15.28
CA GLU A 142 -7.40 -4.21 -14.60
C GLU A 142 -8.65 -4.72 -13.87
N ALA A 143 -9.79 -4.75 -14.57
CA ALA A 143 -11.14 -4.94 -14.00
C ALA A 143 -11.26 -6.14 -13.05
N ASP A 144 -10.72 -7.30 -13.44
CA ASP A 144 -10.78 -8.50 -12.61
C ASP A 144 -9.98 -8.36 -11.31
N TYR A 145 -8.82 -7.69 -11.36
CA TYR A 145 -7.98 -7.42 -10.20
C TYR A 145 -8.56 -6.32 -9.31
N ALA A 146 -9.10 -5.26 -9.90
CA ALA A 146 -9.81 -4.21 -9.17
C ALA A 146 -11.01 -4.81 -8.42
N SER A 147 -11.81 -5.63 -9.08
CA SER A 147 -12.96 -6.34 -8.48
C SER A 147 -12.53 -7.30 -7.37
N ALA A 148 -11.51 -8.13 -7.63
CA ALA A 148 -10.99 -9.08 -6.64
C ALA A 148 -10.43 -8.37 -5.40
N TYR A 149 -9.66 -7.29 -5.59
CA TYR A 149 -9.09 -6.53 -4.48
C TYR A 149 -10.16 -5.77 -3.69
N LYS A 150 -11.13 -5.16 -4.38
CA LYS A 150 -12.31 -4.53 -3.76
C LYS A 150 -13.09 -5.52 -2.91
N LYS A 151 -13.33 -6.75 -3.40
CA LYS A 151 -13.94 -7.84 -2.62
C LYS A 151 -13.10 -8.21 -1.39
N ALA A 152 -11.79 -8.38 -1.58
CA ALA A 152 -10.84 -8.70 -0.51
C ALA A 152 -10.76 -7.63 0.60
N ARG A 153 -11.07 -6.38 0.26
CA ARG A 153 -11.10 -5.20 1.15
C ARG A 153 -12.52 -4.76 1.51
N LYS A 154 -13.50 -5.68 1.48
CA LYS A 154 -14.89 -5.44 1.92
C LYS A 154 -15.57 -4.25 1.20
N GLY A 155 -15.32 -4.10 -0.09
CA GLY A 155 -15.90 -3.05 -0.93
C GLY A 155 -15.23 -1.68 -0.81
N ARG A 156 -14.23 -1.52 0.06
CA ARG A 156 -13.62 -0.22 0.39
C ARG A 156 -12.32 0.02 -0.38
N VAL A 157 -12.42 -0.06 -1.71
CA VAL A 157 -11.36 0.28 -2.66
C VAL A 157 -11.94 1.23 -3.69
N TRP A 158 -11.26 2.35 -3.91
CA TRP A 158 -11.64 3.39 -4.87
C TRP A 158 -10.50 3.67 -5.83
N CYS A 159 -10.74 3.39 -7.12
CA CYS A 159 -9.83 3.70 -8.22
C CYS A 159 -10.14 5.12 -8.69
N ILE A 160 -9.20 6.06 -8.50
CA ILE A 160 -9.37 7.49 -8.84
C ILE A 160 -8.34 7.99 -9.86
N GLY A 161 -7.56 7.05 -10.40
CA GLY A 161 -6.48 7.35 -11.32
C GLY A 161 -6.94 7.45 -12.78
N PRO A 162 -6.00 7.80 -13.68
CA PRO A 162 -4.66 8.26 -13.36
C PRO A 162 -4.69 9.72 -12.84
N VAL A 163 -4.23 9.94 -11.60
CA VAL A 163 -4.30 11.27 -10.95
C VAL A 163 -3.39 12.31 -11.64
N SER A 164 -2.45 11.85 -12.47
CA SER A 164 -1.66 12.72 -13.35
C SER A 164 -2.52 13.50 -14.33
N LEU A 165 -3.72 13.02 -14.66
CA LEU A 165 -4.65 13.71 -15.55
C LEU A 165 -5.54 14.76 -14.85
N SER A 166 -5.43 14.91 -13.53
CA SER A 166 -6.31 15.79 -12.74
C SER A 166 -6.20 17.28 -13.06
N ASN A 167 -5.06 17.71 -13.61
CA ASN A 167 -4.82 19.11 -13.99
C ASN A 167 -5.10 19.39 -15.48
N PHE A 168 -5.56 18.39 -16.24
CA PHE A 168 -5.90 18.59 -17.65
C PHE A 168 -7.36 19.05 -17.75
N GLU A 169 -7.57 20.25 -18.27
CA GLU A 169 -8.90 20.64 -18.73
C GLU A 169 -9.29 19.78 -19.94
N ILE A 170 -10.56 19.37 -20.01
CA ILE A 170 -11.12 18.70 -21.17
C ILE A 170 -10.98 19.64 -22.37
N GLY A 171 -9.95 19.43 -23.20
CA GLY A 171 -9.64 20.27 -24.36
C GLY A 171 -8.16 20.64 -24.55
N SER A 172 -7.29 20.46 -23.55
CA SER A 172 -5.85 20.69 -23.73
C SER A 172 -5.23 19.58 -24.58
N GLN A 173 -4.72 19.93 -25.77
CA GLN A 173 -4.02 18.99 -26.66
C GLN A 173 -2.69 18.53 -26.05
N ILE A 174 -2.41 17.23 -26.16
CA ILE A 174 -1.08 16.67 -25.88
C ILE A 174 -0.14 17.20 -26.96
N LYS A 175 0.74 18.14 -26.61
CA LYS A 175 1.88 18.46 -27.48
C LYS A 175 2.92 17.32 -27.36
N PRO A 176 3.39 16.76 -28.48
CA PRO A 176 4.38 15.69 -28.48
C PRO A 176 5.73 16.14 -27.91
#